data_AF-A0A257VT51-F1
#
_entry.id   AF-A0A257VT51-F1
#
_cell.length_a   1.000
_cell.length_b   1.000
_cell.length_c   1.000
_cell.angle_alpha   90.00
_cell.angle_beta   90.00
_cell.angle_gamma   90.00
#
_symmetry.space_group_name_H-M   'P 1'
#
loop_
_entity.id
_entity.type
_entity.pdbx_description
1 polymer ?
#
loop_
_entity_poly.entity_id
_entity_poly.type
_entity_poly.pdbx_seq_one_letter_code
_entity_poly.pdbx_strand_id
1 'polypeptide(L)'
;MQAFEKDTSPNAFAKVVDRLLASPHYGERWGRFWLDVARYGEDDYRSLDPMRRGHNPYPNAFNYRDWVIQAFQDDMPYDEFVKAQLAGDLLDPKVRHKTLPGTGFLGLGPWYYDNGSTEVTRADERHDRVDVVSRGFLGLTVACARCHDHKYDPISAADYYALAGVFYNTIYEEYPLVPKKTLEEFQQIEEHIDLKQKMLGEIQQNVSAQLSKALAFETANYLQGVWEVAGPQKKDKSTVVDARKLDYEVLDRWISYMEKPTDKYKNKEAWQAMMKKKASTPAEAKRLAEKFQEEVVAVMLTRYDIDEQNKVIQAKAIEGTKRKKRTNKPSNFVTNDDFCPGCNLTLLQMPEADTSFWTEIFQRMLSDNDDPNAMLAMGMRGGKPGVLAFRGWGLESRSGSET
;
A
#
# COMPACT_ATOMS: atom_id res chain seq x y z
N MET A 1 25.33 -30.25 33.37
CA MET A 1 25.19 -30.46 34.82
C MET A 1 26.01 -31.65 35.29
N GLN A 2 25.72 -32.87 34.82
CA GLN A 2 26.46 -34.09 35.22
C GLN A 2 28.00 -34.03 35.07
N ALA A 3 28.51 -33.42 33.99
CA ALA A 3 29.97 -33.26 33.79
C ALA A 3 30.63 -32.27 34.77
N PHE A 4 29.88 -31.28 35.27
CA PHE A 4 30.36 -30.33 36.28
C PHE A 4 30.33 -30.96 37.68
N GLU A 5 29.23 -31.65 38.03
CA GLU A 5 29.08 -32.33 39.32
C GLU A 5 30.14 -33.42 39.57
N LYS A 6 30.72 -33.97 38.49
CA LYS A 6 31.78 -34.98 38.55
C LYS A 6 33.19 -34.39 38.50
N ASP A 7 33.36 -33.09 38.21
CA ASP A 7 34.69 -32.45 38.17
C ASP A 7 35.04 -31.92 39.57
N THR A 8 35.98 -32.58 40.24
CA THR A 8 36.46 -32.22 41.59
C THR A 8 37.67 -31.29 41.58
N SER A 9 38.11 -30.83 40.40
CA SER A 9 39.25 -29.91 40.31
C SER A 9 38.93 -28.55 40.93
N PRO A 10 39.94 -27.84 41.48
CA PRO A 10 39.73 -26.52 42.09
C PRO A 10 39.23 -25.45 41.09
N ASN A 11 39.33 -25.71 39.78
CA ASN A 11 38.87 -24.83 38.71
C ASN A 11 37.64 -25.36 37.95
N ALA A 12 36.90 -26.32 38.50
CA ALA A 12 35.72 -26.90 37.84
C ALA A 12 34.70 -25.84 37.38
N PHE A 13 34.46 -24.80 38.20
CA PHE A 13 33.56 -23.69 37.84
C PHE A 13 34.12 -22.85 36.69
N ALA A 14 35.39 -22.45 36.75
CA ALA A 14 36.05 -21.66 35.70
C ALA A 14 36.02 -22.40 34.36
N LYS A 15 36.29 -23.71 34.34
CA LYS A 15 36.18 -24.53 33.11
C LYS A 15 34.79 -24.51 32.50
N VAL A 16 33.73 -24.48 33.32
CA VAL A 16 32.36 -24.36 32.84
C VAL A 16 32.12 -22.98 32.24
N VAL A 17 32.58 -21.92 32.91
CA VAL A 17 32.50 -20.55 32.40
C VAL A 17 33.23 -20.43 31.07
N ASP A 18 34.50 -20.82 31.00
CA ASP A 18 35.32 -20.77 29.80
C ASP A 18 34.68 -21.55 28.64
N ARG A 19 34.14 -22.74 28.92
CA ARG A 19 33.41 -23.52 27.91
C ARG A 19 32.15 -22.81 27.42
N LEU A 20 31.40 -22.16 28.31
CA LEU A 20 30.18 -21.44 27.94
C LEU A 20 30.48 -20.16 27.17
N LEU A 21 31.54 -19.44 27.54
CA LEU A 21 32.03 -18.26 26.82
C LEU A 21 32.57 -18.66 25.44
N ALA A 22 33.30 -19.77 25.33
CA ALA A 22 33.81 -20.29 24.06
C ALA A 22 32.75 -21.02 23.21
N SER A 23 31.50 -21.12 23.67
CA SER A 23 30.44 -21.77 22.92
C SER A 23 30.09 -20.97 21.66
N PRO A 24 29.86 -21.61 20.50
CA PRO A 24 29.36 -20.93 19.31
C PRO A 24 27.93 -20.37 19.49
N HIS A 25 27.24 -20.77 20.55
CA HIS A 25 25.90 -20.26 20.91
C HIS A 25 25.94 -19.08 21.89
N TYR A 26 27.14 -18.62 22.30
CA TYR A 26 27.27 -17.50 23.24
C TYR A 26 26.64 -16.23 22.66
N GLY A 27 26.96 -15.91 21.40
CA GLY A 27 26.41 -14.75 20.69
C GLY A 27 24.89 -14.80 20.55
N GLU A 28 24.31 -15.97 20.27
CA GLU A 28 22.85 -16.14 20.16
C GLU A 28 22.15 -15.85 21.50
N ARG A 29 22.74 -16.32 22.60
CA ARG A 29 22.16 -16.15 23.95
C ARG A 29 22.25 -14.71 24.43
N TRP A 30 23.42 -14.07 24.31
CA TRP A 30 23.62 -12.70 24.78
C TRP A 30 23.07 -11.65 23.83
N GLY A 31 23.17 -11.90 22.53
CA GLY A 31 22.60 -11.04 21.49
C GLY A 31 21.10 -10.84 21.68
N ARG A 32 20.35 -11.88 22.08
CA ARG A 32 18.92 -11.75 22.41
C ARG A 32 18.65 -10.64 23.45
N PHE A 33 19.42 -10.57 24.54
CA PHE A 33 19.20 -9.54 25.56
C PHE A 33 19.48 -8.14 25.02
N TRP A 34 20.50 -8.01 24.17
CA TRP A 34 20.77 -6.73 23.51
C TRP A 34 19.67 -6.35 22.51
N LEU A 35 19.15 -7.31 21.75
CA LEU A 35 18.08 -7.08 20.78
C LEU A 35 16.79 -6.58 21.46
N ASP A 36 16.49 -7.05 22.69
CA ASP A 36 15.41 -6.50 23.49
C ASP A 36 15.65 -5.01 23.84
N VAL A 37 16.89 -4.64 24.20
CA VAL A 37 17.29 -3.24 24.49
C VAL A 37 17.25 -2.36 23.25
N ALA A 38 17.70 -2.89 22.11
CA ALA A 38 17.71 -2.22 20.81
C ALA A 38 16.31 -2.12 20.20
N ARG A 39 15.29 -2.71 20.83
CA ARG A 39 13.90 -2.75 20.36
C ARG A 39 13.80 -3.38 18.97
N TYR A 40 14.56 -4.44 18.77
CA TYR A 40 14.60 -5.17 17.51
C TYR A 40 13.20 -5.72 17.14
N GLY A 41 12.73 -5.36 15.95
CA GLY A 41 11.55 -5.91 15.32
C GLY A 41 11.84 -6.31 13.88
N GLU A 42 11.21 -7.38 13.41
CA GLU A 42 11.26 -7.79 11.99
C GLU A 42 10.17 -7.14 11.16
N ASP A 43 9.24 -6.42 11.80
CA ASP A 43 8.15 -5.68 11.19
C ASP A 43 8.30 -4.16 11.36
N ASP A 44 7.91 -3.47 10.30
CA ASP A 44 7.78 -2.03 10.29
C ASP A 44 6.54 -1.63 11.08
N TYR A 45 6.64 -0.53 11.84
CA TYR A 45 5.54 0.11 12.55
C TYR A 45 4.34 0.47 11.64
N ARG A 46 4.51 0.47 10.31
CA ARG A 46 3.41 0.59 9.35
C ARG A 46 2.29 -0.43 9.64
N SER A 47 1.25 0.05 10.32
CA SER A 47 -0.08 -0.55 10.43
C SER A 47 -0.76 -0.75 9.06
N LEU A 48 -0.19 -0.16 8.02
CA LEU A 48 -0.49 -0.42 6.63
C LEU A 48 0.30 -1.64 6.17
N ASP A 49 -0.43 -2.71 5.97
CA ASP A 49 0.01 -3.89 5.27
C ASP A 49 -0.38 -3.76 3.78
N PRO A 50 0.47 -3.13 2.94
CA PRO A 50 0.16 -2.90 1.53
C PRO A 50 -0.01 -4.21 0.74
N MET A 51 0.39 -5.35 1.31
CA MET A 51 0.34 -6.67 0.67
C MET A 51 -0.69 -7.64 1.28
N ARG A 52 -1.51 -7.23 2.26
CA ARG A 52 -2.49 -8.09 2.96
C ARG A 52 -1.90 -9.29 3.73
N ARG A 53 -0.65 -9.19 4.18
CA ARG A 53 0.09 -10.16 5.02
C ARG A 53 -0.14 -10.03 6.54
N GLY A 54 -0.87 -9.02 7.01
CA GLY A 54 -1.05 -8.64 8.41
C GLY A 54 0.14 -7.91 9.05
N HIS A 55 1.27 -7.76 8.33
CA HIS A 55 2.50 -7.10 8.78
C HIS A 55 3.33 -6.66 7.57
N ASN A 56 4.20 -5.66 7.76
CA ASN A 56 5.08 -5.16 6.72
C ASN A 56 6.54 -5.35 7.14
N PRO A 57 7.20 -6.45 6.75
CA PRO A 57 8.50 -6.78 7.30
C PRO A 57 9.57 -5.75 6.89
N TYR A 58 10.49 -5.41 7.79
CA TYR A 58 11.75 -4.78 7.41
C TYR A 58 12.58 -5.81 6.63
N PRO A 59 12.76 -5.66 5.29
CA PRO A 59 13.31 -6.74 4.46
C PRO A 59 14.70 -7.23 4.89
N ASN A 60 15.46 -6.34 5.53
CA ASN A 60 16.86 -6.56 5.89
C ASN A 60 17.13 -6.50 7.41
N ALA A 61 16.09 -6.53 8.26
CA ALA A 61 16.27 -6.43 9.73
C ALA A 61 17.18 -7.53 10.29
N PHE A 62 17.13 -8.74 9.72
CA PHE A 62 17.97 -9.85 10.11
C PHE A 62 19.48 -9.54 10.08
N ASN A 63 19.93 -8.61 9.23
CA ASN A 63 21.35 -8.24 9.16
C ASN A 63 21.83 -7.60 10.47
N TYR A 64 20.99 -6.80 11.14
CA TYR A 64 21.33 -6.23 12.44
C TYR A 64 21.38 -7.33 13.52
N ARG A 65 20.40 -8.24 13.53
CA ARG A 65 20.37 -9.39 14.44
C ARG A 65 21.63 -10.22 14.31
N ASP A 66 21.97 -10.63 13.10
CA ASP A 66 23.12 -11.48 12.83
C ASP A 66 24.43 -10.75 13.15
N TRP A 67 24.49 -9.42 12.90
CA TRP A 67 25.62 -8.60 13.33
C TRP A 67 25.77 -8.52 14.84
N VAL A 68 24.69 -8.33 15.60
CA VAL A 68 24.74 -8.34 17.08
C VAL A 68 25.23 -9.68 17.59
N ILE A 69 24.69 -10.78 17.07
CA ILE A 69 25.12 -12.14 17.44
C ILE A 69 26.62 -12.31 17.19
N GLN A 70 27.10 -11.89 16.03
CA GLN A 70 28.51 -11.98 15.67
C GLN A 70 29.39 -11.07 16.55
N ALA A 71 28.94 -9.86 16.87
CA ALA A 71 29.69 -8.94 17.73
C ALA A 71 29.90 -9.50 19.14
N PHE A 72 28.89 -10.17 19.72
CA PHE A 72 29.06 -10.89 20.98
C PHE A 72 29.93 -12.14 20.84
N GLN A 73 29.81 -12.87 19.72
CA GLN A 73 30.59 -14.08 19.48
C GLN A 73 32.09 -13.80 19.29
N ASP A 74 32.42 -12.65 18.70
CA ASP A 74 33.80 -12.21 18.44
C ASP A 74 34.40 -11.41 19.60
N ASP A 75 33.66 -11.21 20.70
CA ASP A 75 34.05 -10.35 21.83
C ASP A 75 34.46 -8.93 21.37
N MET A 76 33.63 -8.33 20.52
CA MET A 76 33.88 -7.00 19.96
C MET A 76 34.09 -5.98 21.10
N PRO A 77 35.17 -5.17 21.07
CA PRO A 77 35.39 -4.13 22.06
C PRO A 77 34.17 -3.21 22.19
N TYR A 78 33.78 -2.92 23.43
CA TYR A 78 32.55 -2.17 23.70
C TYR A 78 32.52 -0.80 22.99
N ASP A 79 33.65 -0.11 22.87
CA ASP A 79 33.71 1.18 22.17
C ASP A 79 33.51 1.04 20.66
N GLU A 80 33.97 -0.05 20.04
CA GLU A 80 33.67 -0.38 18.65
C GLU A 80 32.20 -0.73 18.46
N PHE A 81 31.63 -1.52 19.39
CA PHE A 81 30.22 -1.89 19.38
C PHE A 81 29.30 -0.66 19.46
N VAL A 82 29.62 0.30 20.34
CA VAL A 82 28.88 1.57 20.46
C VAL A 82 29.04 2.41 19.18
N LYS A 83 30.27 2.59 18.67
CA LYS A 83 30.52 3.40 17.46
C LYS A 83 29.82 2.83 16.23
N ALA A 84 29.85 1.52 16.04
CA ALA A 84 29.18 0.87 14.91
C ALA A 84 27.67 1.11 14.93
N GLN A 85 27.05 1.14 16.11
CA GLN A 85 25.61 1.36 16.25
C GLN A 85 25.17 2.82 16.08
N LEU A 86 26.00 3.78 16.49
CA LEU A 86 25.67 5.20 16.41
C LEU A 86 26.14 5.88 15.10
N ALA A 87 27.22 5.37 14.50
CA ALA A 87 27.92 6.04 13.40
C ALA A 87 28.63 5.04 12.46
N GLY A 88 28.16 3.79 12.39
CA GLY A 88 28.78 2.73 11.57
C GLY A 88 28.88 3.07 10.08
N ASP A 89 28.02 3.94 9.58
CA ASP A 89 28.01 4.53 8.24
C ASP A 89 29.09 5.61 8.02
N LEU A 90 29.60 6.21 9.09
CA LEU A 90 30.66 7.24 9.05
C LEU A 90 32.06 6.68 9.26
N LEU A 91 32.18 5.40 9.64
CA LEU A 91 33.47 4.72 9.81
C LEU A 91 34.19 4.50 8.46
N ASP A 92 35.47 4.11 8.53
CA ASP A 92 36.35 3.95 7.36
C ASP A 92 35.65 3.13 6.26
N PRO A 93 35.50 3.67 5.03
CA PRO A 93 34.89 2.97 3.91
C PRO A 93 35.39 1.54 3.67
N LYS A 94 36.64 1.24 4.04
CA LYS A 94 37.24 -0.10 3.89
C LYS A 94 36.59 -1.15 4.79
N VAL A 95 36.17 -0.77 6.00
CA VAL A 95 35.54 -1.68 6.98
C VAL A 95 34.04 -1.43 7.13
N ARG A 96 33.52 -0.36 6.51
CA ARG A 96 32.13 0.08 6.60
C ARG A 96 31.11 -1.02 6.31
N HIS A 97 31.40 -1.93 5.38
CA HIS A 97 30.53 -3.08 5.09
C HIS A 97 30.29 -3.99 6.32
N LYS A 98 31.21 -4.02 7.30
CA LYS A 98 31.07 -4.76 8.56
C LYS A 98 30.36 -3.98 9.65
N THR A 99 30.36 -2.64 9.59
CA THR A 99 29.81 -1.77 10.64
C THR A 99 28.43 -1.22 10.28
N LEU A 100 28.10 -1.14 8.98
CA LEU A 100 26.79 -0.72 8.50
C LEU A 100 25.62 -1.50 9.11
N PRO A 101 25.65 -2.84 9.23
CA PRO A 101 24.56 -3.54 9.88
C PRO A 101 24.27 -3.05 11.30
N GLY A 102 25.30 -2.61 12.03
CA GLY A 102 25.17 -2.07 13.40
C GLY A 102 24.28 -0.83 13.49
N THR A 103 24.19 0.00 12.44
CA THR A 103 23.32 1.20 12.44
C THR A 103 21.83 0.85 12.50
N GLY A 104 21.47 -0.44 12.38
CA GLY A 104 20.15 -0.96 12.70
C GLY A 104 19.65 -0.56 14.10
N PHE A 105 20.54 -0.28 15.06
CA PHE A 105 20.15 0.25 16.38
C PHE A 105 19.34 1.56 16.30
N LEU A 106 19.66 2.44 15.35
CA LEU A 106 18.89 3.66 15.06
C LEU A 106 17.90 3.45 13.90
N GLY A 107 18.19 2.54 12.98
CA GLY A 107 17.46 2.32 11.74
C GLY A 107 16.23 1.42 11.85
N LEU A 108 16.15 0.53 12.85
CA LEU A 108 15.02 -0.38 13.06
C LEU A 108 13.96 0.16 14.04
N GLY A 109 14.16 1.38 14.55
CA GLY A 109 13.13 2.12 15.25
C GLY A 109 11.97 2.53 14.32
N PRO A 110 10.85 3.03 14.87
CA PRO A 110 9.70 3.45 14.11
C PRO A 110 10.06 4.54 13.08
N TRP A 111 9.61 4.32 11.84
CA TRP A 111 9.63 5.31 10.76
C TRP A 111 8.22 5.65 10.35
N TYR A 112 7.91 6.94 10.32
CA TYR A 112 6.55 7.41 10.00
C TYR A 112 6.52 7.93 8.56
N TYR A 113 5.68 7.31 7.73
CA TYR A 113 5.56 7.61 6.30
C TYR A 113 4.33 8.49 6.00
N ASP A 114 3.19 8.25 6.66
CA ASP A 114 1.91 8.97 6.45
C ASP A 114 0.97 8.98 7.67
N ASN A 115 1.45 8.56 8.84
CA ASN A 115 0.63 8.32 10.04
C ASN A 115 0.29 9.59 10.86
N GLY A 116 0.47 10.79 10.30
CA GLY A 116 0.20 12.05 11.01
C GLY A 116 0.88 13.26 10.38
N SER A 117 0.81 14.41 11.05
CA SER A 117 1.51 15.60 10.56
C SER A 117 3.03 15.38 10.61
N THR A 118 3.72 15.85 9.58
CA THR A 118 5.15 15.57 9.37
C THR A 118 5.99 16.07 10.54
N GLU A 119 5.66 17.22 11.11
CA GLU A 119 6.38 17.82 12.22
C GLU A 119 6.27 17.01 13.52
N VAL A 120 5.09 16.45 13.82
CA VAL A 120 4.85 15.64 15.02
C VAL A 120 5.58 14.30 14.90
N THR A 121 5.36 13.61 13.77
CA THR A 121 5.97 12.29 13.52
C THR A 121 7.49 12.35 13.54
N ARG A 122 8.10 13.40 12.97
CA ARG A 122 9.56 13.62 13.06
C ARG A 122 10.05 13.88 14.47
N ALA A 123 9.25 14.54 15.31
CA ALA A 123 9.59 14.74 16.71
C ALA A 123 9.55 13.41 17.48
N ASP A 124 8.62 12.52 17.15
CA ASP A 124 8.52 11.18 17.74
C ASP A 124 9.68 10.28 17.30
N GLU A 125 10.11 10.30 16.03
CA GLU A 125 11.32 9.57 15.60
C GLU A 125 12.58 10.04 16.32
N ARG A 126 12.70 11.34 16.64
CA ARG A 126 13.84 11.85 17.41
C ARG A 126 13.75 11.45 18.88
N HIS A 127 12.55 11.52 19.46
CA HIS A 127 12.29 11.09 20.82
C HIS A 127 12.71 9.63 21.03
N ASP A 128 12.33 8.78 20.08
CA ASP A 128 12.69 7.37 20.03
C ASP A 128 14.21 7.12 20.11
N ARG A 129 14.97 7.86 19.30
CA ARG A 129 16.44 7.80 19.28
C ARG A 129 17.06 8.28 20.59
N VAL A 130 16.52 9.37 21.17
CA VAL A 130 16.94 9.84 22.50
C VAL A 130 16.67 8.76 23.55
N ASP A 131 15.50 8.14 23.55
CA ASP A 131 15.14 7.12 24.54
C ASP A 131 16.04 5.89 24.44
N VAL A 132 16.18 5.30 23.25
CA VAL A 132 16.95 4.06 23.07
C VAL A 132 18.43 4.25 23.35
N VAL A 133 19.03 5.38 22.96
CA VAL A 133 20.44 5.67 23.21
C VAL A 133 20.69 5.93 24.68
N SER A 134 19.84 6.73 25.33
CA SER A 134 20.01 7.05 26.75
C SER A 134 19.78 5.85 27.66
N ARG A 135 18.73 5.05 27.42
CA ARG A 135 18.48 3.84 28.21
C ARG A 135 19.47 2.74 27.89
N GLY A 136 19.79 2.54 26.61
CA GLY A 136 20.62 1.44 26.14
C GLY A 136 22.11 1.58 26.49
N PHE A 137 22.68 2.78 26.35
CA PHE A 137 24.11 3.00 26.58
C PHE A 137 24.45 3.77 27.85
N LEU A 138 23.57 4.68 28.31
CA LEU A 138 23.83 5.47 29.52
C LEU A 138 23.15 4.91 30.77
N GLY A 139 22.15 4.04 30.59
CA GLY A 139 21.31 3.54 31.69
C GLY A 139 20.42 4.63 32.31
N LEU A 140 20.11 5.70 31.55
CA LEU A 140 19.35 6.87 32.02
C LEU A 140 18.03 7.03 31.26
N THR A 141 16.98 7.47 31.95
CA THR A 141 15.65 7.71 31.35
C THR A 141 15.49 9.15 30.85
N VAL A 142 16.39 9.61 29.97
CA VAL A 142 16.41 11.00 29.46
C VAL A 142 15.09 11.39 28.77
N ALA A 143 14.38 10.44 28.18
CA ALA A 143 13.13 10.67 27.45
C ALA A 143 12.02 11.39 28.24
N CYS A 144 11.97 11.23 29.57
CA CYS A 144 11.01 11.96 30.40
C CYS A 144 11.23 13.49 30.35
N ALA A 145 12.46 13.92 30.03
CA ALA A 145 12.81 15.33 29.94
C ALA A 145 12.23 16.04 28.68
N ARG A 146 11.49 15.32 27.82
CA ARG A 146 10.82 15.87 26.63
C ARG A 146 9.89 17.05 26.95
N CYS A 147 9.16 16.95 28.05
CA CYS A 147 8.07 17.88 28.38
C CYS A 147 8.38 18.78 29.58
N HIS A 148 9.30 18.36 30.46
CA HIS A 148 9.69 19.06 31.69
C HIS A 148 11.09 18.60 32.11
N ASP A 149 11.76 19.27 33.03
CA ASP A 149 13.05 18.77 33.54
C ASP A 149 12.90 17.40 34.21
N HIS A 150 13.88 16.51 34.06
CA HIS A 150 13.79 15.13 34.56
C HIS A 150 13.52 15.12 36.07
N LYS A 151 12.59 14.24 36.51
CA LYS A 151 12.07 14.27 37.89
C LYS A 151 13.13 14.00 38.96
N TYR A 152 14.10 13.13 38.66
CA TYR A 152 15.06 12.62 39.64
C TYR A 152 16.52 12.91 39.30
N ASP A 153 16.81 13.19 38.03
CA ASP A 153 18.17 13.36 37.53
C ASP A 153 18.37 14.80 37.08
N PRO A 154 19.58 15.37 37.17
CA PRO A 154 19.87 16.75 36.78
C PRO A 154 19.96 16.87 35.25
N ILE A 155 18.89 16.51 34.55
CA ILE A 155 18.76 16.55 33.09
C ILE A 155 17.62 17.51 32.80
N SER A 156 17.96 18.69 32.27
CA SER A 156 16.95 19.67 31.89
C SER A 156 16.24 19.27 30.60
N ALA A 157 15.06 19.85 30.37
CA ALA A 157 14.42 19.78 29.06
C ALA A 157 15.33 20.35 27.96
N ALA A 158 16.14 21.36 28.27
CA ALA A 158 17.12 21.91 27.32
C ALA A 158 18.18 20.87 26.92
N ASP A 159 18.68 20.05 27.85
CA ASP A 159 19.62 18.97 27.56
C ASP A 159 18.99 17.88 26.68
N TYR A 160 17.72 17.53 26.94
CA TYR A 160 16.96 16.63 26.07
C TYR A 160 16.90 17.17 24.64
N TYR A 161 16.55 18.45 24.45
CA TYR A 161 16.44 19.03 23.11
C TYR A 161 17.81 19.22 22.44
N ALA A 162 18.88 19.44 23.21
CA ALA A 162 20.25 19.44 22.69
C ALA A 162 20.63 18.06 22.11
N LEU A 163 20.31 16.98 22.83
CA LEU A 163 20.53 15.61 22.35
C LEU A 163 19.61 15.27 21.16
N ALA A 164 18.34 15.68 21.19
CA ALA A 164 17.43 15.53 20.05
C ALA A 164 17.95 16.28 18.80
N GLY A 165 18.64 17.41 18.99
CA GLY A 165 19.30 18.16 17.93
C GLY A 165 20.44 17.38 17.26
N VAL A 166 21.14 16.49 17.98
CA VAL A 166 22.12 15.57 17.37
C VAL A 166 21.41 14.63 16.40
N PHE A 167 20.33 13.98 16.86
CA PHE A 167 19.57 13.04 16.02
C PHE A 167 18.75 13.70 14.91
N TYR A 168 18.52 15.01 14.98
CA TYR A 168 17.94 15.77 13.86
C TYR A 168 18.77 15.66 12.57
N ASN A 169 20.08 15.43 12.69
CA ASN A 169 20.98 15.25 11.55
C ASN A 169 21.06 13.80 11.04
N THR A 170 20.15 12.92 11.46
CA THR A 170 20.05 11.54 10.95
C THR A 170 19.02 11.44 9.83
N ILE A 171 19.32 10.64 8.82
CA ILE A 171 18.41 10.36 7.69
C ILE A 171 18.26 8.85 7.50
N TYR A 172 17.09 8.44 6.99
CA TYR A 172 16.90 7.09 6.51
C TYR A 172 17.66 6.91 5.20
N GLU A 173 18.62 6.00 5.20
CA GLU A 173 19.34 5.62 4.00
C GLU A 173 19.39 4.11 3.82
N GLU A 174 19.21 3.67 2.57
CA GLU A 174 19.28 2.27 2.20
C GLU A 174 20.62 2.01 1.51
N TYR A 175 21.37 1.04 2.03
CA TYR A 175 22.65 0.66 1.46
C TYR A 175 22.50 -0.62 0.62
N PRO A 176 23.03 -0.65 -0.61
CA PRO A 176 23.03 -1.87 -1.40
C PRO A 176 23.94 -2.92 -0.76
N LEU A 177 23.43 -4.13 -0.61
CA LEU A 177 24.19 -5.28 -0.11
C LEU A 177 24.99 -6.01 -1.21
N VAL A 178 24.97 -5.47 -2.42
CA VAL A 178 25.60 -6.04 -3.62
C VAL A 178 26.58 -5.03 -4.23
N PRO A 179 27.57 -5.49 -5.03
CA PRO A 179 28.45 -4.59 -5.77
C PRO A 179 27.66 -3.63 -6.66
N LYS A 180 28.21 -2.42 -6.85
CA LYS A 180 27.59 -1.35 -7.65
C LYS A 180 27.12 -1.82 -9.04
N LYS A 181 27.93 -2.64 -9.71
CA LYS A 181 27.60 -3.20 -11.02
C LYS A 181 26.29 -4.02 -11.00
N THR A 182 26.13 -4.89 -10.01
CA THR A 182 24.91 -5.71 -9.85
C THR A 182 23.69 -4.83 -9.55
N LEU A 183 23.87 -3.78 -8.73
CA LEU A 183 22.80 -2.81 -8.47
C LEU A 183 22.39 -2.07 -9.75
N GLU A 184 23.35 -1.60 -10.55
CA GLU A 184 23.10 -0.90 -11.81
C GLU A 184 22.37 -1.79 -12.83
N GLU A 185 22.78 -3.06 -12.96
CA GLU A 185 22.10 -4.06 -13.81
C GLU A 185 20.66 -4.32 -13.33
N PHE A 186 20.46 -4.48 -12.02
CA PHE A 186 19.13 -4.66 -11.42
C PHE A 186 18.23 -3.45 -11.68
N GLN A 187 18.73 -2.23 -11.45
CA GLN A 187 17.98 -0.99 -11.68
C GLN A 187 17.55 -0.83 -13.14
N GLN A 188 18.41 -1.17 -14.11
CA GLN A 188 18.05 -1.15 -15.53
C GLN A 188 16.93 -2.14 -15.86
N ILE A 189 16.93 -3.33 -15.24
CA ILE A 189 15.88 -4.33 -15.44
C ILE A 189 14.56 -3.83 -14.83
N GLU A 190 14.59 -3.33 -13.60
CA GLU A 190 13.42 -2.77 -12.92
C GLU A 190 12.82 -1.60 -13.71
N GLU A 191 13.64 -0.66 -14.19
CA GLU A 191 13.17 0.47 -15.02
C GLU A 191 12.48 -0.02 -16.30
N HIS A 192 13.00 -1.06 -16.95
CA HIS A 192 12.36 -1.65 -18.13
C HIS A 192 11.05 -2.38 -17.79
N ILE A 193 10.98 -3.07 -16.65
CA ILE A 193 9.77 -3.75 -16.17
C ILE A 193 8.71 -2.69 -15.84
N ASP A 194 9.06 -1.67 -15.08
CA ASP A 194 8.19 -0.55 -14.71
C ASP A 194 7.64 0.15 -15.95
N LEU A 195 8.50 0.43 -16.94
CA LEU A 195 8.08 1.03 -18.20
C LEU A 195 7.08 0.14 -18.93
N LYS A 196 7.35 -1.16 -19.05
CA LYS A 196 6.45 -2.11 -19.72
C LYS A 196 5.12 -2.26 -18.99
N GLN A 197 5.15 -2.35 -17.66
CA GLN A 197 3.93 -2.41 -16.83
C GLN A 197 3.11 -1.13 -16.96
N LYS A 198 3.75 0.04 -16.96
CA LYS A 198 3.10 1.32 -17.18
C LYS A 198 2.44 1.37 -18.56
N MET A 199 3.17 1.02 -19.62
CA MET A 199 2.62 0.97 -20.98
C MET A 199 1.45 0.00 -21.09
N LEU A 200 1.57 -1.20 -20.52
CA LEU A 200 0.49 -2.19 -20.50
C LEU A 200 -0.74 -1.65 -19.76
N GLY A 201 -0.53 -1.03 -18.60
CA GLY A 201 -1.61 -0.42 -17.82
C GLY A 201 -2.32 0.71 -18.57
N GLU A 202 -1.58 1.60 -19.23
CA GLU A 202 -2.12 2.67 -20.07
C GLU A 202 -2.92 2.11 -21.26
N ILE A 203 -2.39 1.11 -21.95
CA ILE A 203 -3.08 0.43 -23.06
C ILE A 203 -4.39 -0.21 -22.56
N GLN A 204 -4.33 -0.98 -21.47
CA GLN A 204 -5.50 -1.63 -20.89
C GLN A 204 -6.56 -0.60 -20.48
N GLN A 205 -6.18 0.47 -19.79
CA GLN A 205 -7.10 1.53 -19.38
C GLN A 205 -7.75 2.21 -20.58
N ASN A 206 -6.97 2.53 -21.62
CA ASN A 206 -7.48 3.19 -22.82
C ASN A 206 -8.44 2.30 -23.60
N VAL A 207 -8.06 1.04 -23.84
CA VAL A 207 -8.91 0.06 -24.55
C VAL A 207 -10.19 -0.21 -23.76
N SER A 208 -10.08 -0.45 -22.45
CA SER A 208 -11.25 -0.63 -21.59
C SER A 208 -12.18 0.58 -21.64
N ALA A 209 -11.65 1.80 -21.52
CA ALA A 209 -12.45 3.01 -21.56
C ALA A 209 -13.14 3.22 -22.92
N GLN A 210 -12.45 2.94 -24.03
CA GLN A 210 -13.05 3.01 -25.37
C GLN A 210 -14.15 1.97 -25.56
N LEU A 211 -13.92 0.72 -25.11
CA LEU A 211 -14.91 -0.34 -25.18
C LEU A 211 -16.15 -0.01 -24.33
N SER A 212 -15.97 0.47 -23.09
CA SER A 212 -17.07 0.92 -22.24
C SER A 212 -17.91 2.00 -22.92
N LYS A 213 -17.26 2.99 -23.55
CA LYS A 213 -17.95 4.07 -24.28
C LYS A 213 -18.70 3.54 -25.50
N ALA A 214 -18.10 2.65 -26.29
CA ALA A 214 -18.77 2.05 -27.44
C ALA A 214 -20.00 1.25 -27.01
N LEU A 215 -19.87 0.41 -25.98
CA LEU A 215 -20.98 -0.41 -25.48
C LEU A 215 -22.06 0.41 -24.77
N ALA A 216 -21.76 1.60 -24.25
CA ALA A 216 -22.78 2.51 -23.73
C ALA A 216 -23.80 2.88 -24.81
N PHE A 217 -23.38 3.03 -26.07
CA PHE A 217 -24.26 3.28 -27.22
C PHE A 217 -25.00 2.02 -27.73
N GLU A 218 -24.64 0.83 -27.24
CA GLU A 218 -25.32 -0.44 -27.53
C GLU A 218 -26.27 -0.86 -26.39
N THR A 219 -26.38 -0.06 -25.32
CA THR A 219 -27.21 -0.35 -24.14
C THR A 219 -28.63 -0.78 -24.52
N ALA A 220 -29.26 -0.09 -25.47
CA ALA A 220 -30.62 -0.40 -25.90
C ALA A 220 -30.72 -1.76 -26.59
N ASN A 221 -29.69 -2.19 -27.33
CA ASN A 221 -29.64 -3.51 -27.94
C ASN A 221 -29.49 -4.60 -26.87
N TYR A 222 -28.60 -4.40 -25.89
CA TYR A 222 -28.45 -5.29 -24.74
C TYR A 222 -29.74 -5.41 -23.92
N LEU A 223 -30.41 -4.31 -23.61
CA LEU A 223 -31.64 -4.32 -22.83
C LEU A 223 -32.80 -5.01 -23.56
N GLN A 224 -32.91 -4.84 -24.88
CA GLN A 224 -33.85 -5.66 -25.65
C GLN A 224 -33.51 -7.16 -25.57
N GLY A 225 -32.21 -7.52 -25.57
CA GLY A 225 -31.75 -8.88 -25.27
C GLY A 225 -32.16 -9.36 -23.87
N VAL A 226 -32.04 -8.50 -22.84
CA VAL A 226 -32.52 -8.77 -21.47
C VAL A 226 -34.02 -9.07 -21.50
N TRP A 227 -34.82 -8.28 -22.21
CA TRP A 227 -36.26 -8.53 -22.31
C TRP A 227 -36.59 -9.85 -23.02
N GLU A 228 -35.84 -10.23 -24.06
CA GLU A 228 -36.05 -11.52 -24.75
C GLU A 228 -35.71 -12.73 -23.87
N VAL A 229 -34.68 -12.63 -23.03
CA VAL A 229 -34.22 -13.72 -22.16
C VAL A 229 -34.99 -13.77 -20.84
N ALA A 230 -35.11 -12.64 -20.13
CA ALA A 230 -35.70 -12.57 -18.79
C ALA A 230 -37.19 -12.17 -18.79
N GLY A 231 -37.71 -11.71 -19.92
CA GLY A 231 -39.10 -11.30 -20.07
C GLY A 231 -40.05 -12.46 -20.40
N PRO A 232 -41.26 -12.17 -20.91
CA PRO A 232 -42.29 -13.18 -21.17
C PRO A 232 -41.89 -14.25 -22.19
N GLN A 233 -40.99 -13.93 -23.12
CA GLN A 233 -40.56 -14.84 -24.19
C GLN A 233 -39.65 -15.97 -23.69
N LYS A 234 -38.88 -15.73 -22.61
CA LYS A 234 -37.94 -16.68 -22.01
C LYS A 234 -37.06 -17.39 -23.05
N LYS A 235 -36.53 -16.65 -24.02
CA LYS A 235 -35.65 -17.23 -25.05
C LYS A 235 -34.35 -17.70 -24.40
N ASP A 236 -33.76 -18.72 -25.02
CA ASP A 236 -32.43 -19.17 -24.65
C ASP A 236 -31.39 -18.04 -24.86
N LYS A 237 -30.52 -17.84 -23.86
CA LYS A 237 -29.56 -16.73 -23.85
C LYS A 237 -28.54 -16.83 -24.98
N SER A 238 -28.05 -18.02 -25.30
CA SER A 238 -27.08 -18.21 -26.40
C SER A 238 -27.69 -17.85 -27.76
N THR A 239 -28.96 -18.21 -27.96
CA THR A 239 -29.70 -17.87 -29.17
C THR A 239 -29.88 -16.35 -29.32
N VAL A 240 -30.18 -15.63 -28.23
CA VAL A 240 -30.33 -14.17 -28.25
C VAL A 240 -28.99 -13.47 -28.50
N VAL A 241 -27.91 -13.97 -27.89
CA VAL A 241 -26.54 -13.49 -28.11
C VAL A 241 -26.16 -13.56 -29.58
N ASP A 242 -26.37 -14.71 -30.22
CA ASP A 242 -26.05 -14.92 -31.64
C ASP A 242 -26.90 -14.07 -32.58
N ALA A 243 -28.20 -13.94 -32.29
CA ALA A 243 -29.15 -13.19 -33.10
C ALA A 243 -28.90 -11.67 -33.03
N ARG A 244 -28.56 -11.14 -31.85
CA ARG A 244 -28.36 -9.70 -31.61
C ARG A 244 -26.90 -9.26 -31.67
N LYS A 245 -25.96 -10.20 -31.87
CA LYS A 245 -24.51 -9.97 -31.89
C LYS A 245 -24.02 -9.32 -30.59
N LEU A 246 -24.51 -9.83 -29.46
CA LEU A 246 -24.14 -9.36 -28.13
C LEU A 246 -22.94 -10.13 -27.60
N ASP A 247 -22.30 -9.60 -26.55
CA ASP A 247 -21.39 -10.39 -25.73
C ASP A 247 -22.18 -11.14 -24.63
N TYR A 248 -21.85 -12.42 -24.43
CA TYR A 248 -22.58 -13.30 -23.52
C TYR A 248 -22.44 -12.88 -22.06
N GLU A 249 -21.24 -12.50 -21.63
CA GLU A 249 -20.99 -12.08 -20.24
C GLU A 249 -21.55 -10.68 -19.98
N VAL A 250 -21.43 -9.76 -20.93
CA VAL A 250 -22.00 -8.41 -20.80
C VAL A 250 -23.52 -8.49 -20.74
N LEU A 251 -24.16 -9.34 -21.54
CA LEU A 251 -25.61 -9.58 -21.43
C LEU A 251 -25.99 -10.16 -20.06
N ASP A 252 -25.20 -11.08 -19.52
CA ASP A 252 -25.44 -11.64 -18.19
C ASP A 252 -25.35 -10.58 -17.07
N ARG A 253 -24.39 -9.65 -17.19
CA ARG A 253 -24.26 -8.49 -16.29
C ARG A 253 -25.46 -7.56 -16.42
N TRP A 254 -25.94 -7.29 -17.63
CA TRP A 254 -27.15 -6.49 -17.85
C TRP A 254 -28.39 -7.14 -17.24
N ILE A 255 -28.58 -8.46 -17.41
CA ILE A 255 -29.69 -9.21 -16.79
C ILE A 255 -29.65 -9.02 -15.27
N SER A 256 -28.50 -9.32 -14.66
CA SER A 256 -28.29 -9.20 -13.21
C SER A 256 -28.53 -7.77 -12.70
N TYR A 257 -28.04 -6.77 -13.43
CA TYR A 257 -28.15 -5.36 -13.05
C TYR A 257 -29.58 -4.83 -13.13
N MET A 258 -30.33 -5.21 -14.18
CA MET A 258 -31.71 -4.75 -14.39
C MET A 258 -32.70 -5.43 -13.44
N GLU A 259 -32.43 -6.67 -13.03
CA GLU A 259 -33.22 -7.39 -12.03
C GLU A 259 -33.06 -6.78 -10.64
N LYS A 260 -31.83 -6.39 -10.27
CA LYS A 260 -31.53 -5.86 -8.94
C LYS A 260 -32.21 -4.50 -8.69
N PRO A 261 -33.09 -4.35 -7.67
CA PRO A 261 -33.63 -3.05 -7.29
C PRO A 261 -32.57 -2.16 -6.62
N THR A 262 -32.83 -0.86 -6.58
CA THR A 262 -31.97 0.13 -5.92
C THR A 262 -32.82 1.34 -5.54
N ASP A 263 -32.50 1.98 -4.42
CA ASP A 263 -33.09 3.24 -3.96
C ASP A 263 -32.21 4.46 -4.30
N LYS A 264 -30.93 4.24 -4.65
CA LYS A 264 -29.92 5.27 -4.94
C LYS A 264 -30.23 6.10 -6.19
N TYR A 265 -30.94 5.54 -7.16
CA TYR A 265 -31.36 6.22 -8.39
C TYR A 265 -32.62 5.55 -8.96
N LYS A 266 -33.30 6.21 -9.92
CA LYS A 266 -34.68 5.87 -10.34
C LYS A 266 -34.81 5.34 -11.77
N ASN A 267 -33.71 5.32 -12.50
CA ASN A 267 -33.62 4.97 -13.93
C ASN A 267 -34.17 3.57 -14.27
N LYS A 268 -34.18 2.62 -13.33
CA LYS A 268 -34.66 1.24 -13.54
C LYS A 268 -36.15 1.03 -13.27
N GLU A 269 -36.83 1.96 -12.59
CA GLU A 269 -38.19 1.72 -12.07
C GLU A 269 -39.21 1.43 -13.19
N ALA A 270 -39.16 2.20 -14.28
CA ALA A 270 -40.05 2.01 -15.43
C ALA A 270 -39.79 0.66 -16.12
N TRP A 271 -38.53 0.27 -16.27
CA TRP A 271 -38.14 -1.03 -16.83
C TRP A 271 -38.64 -2.18 -15.95
N GLN A 272 -38.38 -2.13 -14.64
CA GLN A 272 -38.78 -3.16 -13.70
C GLN A 272 -40.31 -3.27 -13.59
N ALA A 273 -41.03 -2.15 -13.65
CA ALA A 273 -42.49 -2.15 -13.71
C ALA A 273 -43.02 -2.83 -14.98
N MET A 274 -42.41 -2.57 -16.15
CA MET A 274 -42.74 -3.24 -17.40
C MET A 274 -42.50 -4.76 -17.32
N MET A 275 -41.34 -5.18 -16.80
CA MET A 275 -40.99 -6.61 -16.71
C MET A 275 -41.96 -7.42 -15.84
N LYS A 276 -42.64 -6.79 -14.88
CA LYS A 276 -43.68 -7.43 -14.06
C LYS A 276 -45.02 -7.64 -14.80
N LYS A 277 -45.25 -6.95 -15.94
CA LYS A 277 -46.47 -7.10 -16.74
C LYS A 277 -46.39 -8.36 -17.60
N LYS A 278 -47.42 -9.23 -17.52
CA LYS A 278 -47.55 -10.41 -18.39
C LYS A 278 -47.71 -10.07 -19.89
N ALA A 279 -48.11 -8.84 -20.21
CA ALA A 279 -48.38 -8.36 -21.56
C ALA A 279 -47.39 -7.27 -22.04
N SER A 280 -46.16 -7.21 -21.50
CA SER A 280 -45.15 -6.30 -22.03
C SER A 280 -44.86 -6.62 -23.50
N THR A 281 -44.75 -5.58 -24.33
CA THR A 281 -44.59 -5.72 -25.79
C THR A 281 -43.15 -5.42 -26.22
N PRO A 282 -42.68 -5.96 -27.37
CA PRO A 282 -41.36 -5.60 -27.91
C PRO A 282 -41.19 -4.09 -28.12
N ALA A 283 -42.25 -3.38 -28.52
CA ALA A 283 -42.21 -1.93 -28.73
C ALA A 283 -42.06 -1.15 -27.41
N GLU A 284 -42.75 -1.58 -26.34
CA GLU A 284 -42.59 -0.98 -25.00
C GLU A 284 -41.17 -1.20 -24.48
N ALA A 285 -40.63 -2.41 -24.63
CA ALA A 285 -39.27 -2.76 -24.23
C ALA A 285 -38.22 -1.95 -24.99
N LYS A 286 -38.36 -1.81 -26.32
CA LYS A 286 -37.47 -0.99 -27.14
C LYS A 286 -37.46 0.48 -26.68
N ARG A 287 -38.64 1.08 -26.47
CA ARG A 287 -38.74 2.48 -26.03
C ARG A 287 -38.07 2.72 -24.67
N LEU A 288 -38.27 1.81 -23.70
CA LEU A 288 -37.63 1.94 -22.39
C LEU A 288 -36.13 1.68 -22.45
N ALA A 289 -35.69 0.76 -23.32
CA ALA A 289 -34.29 0.48 -23.57
C ALA A 289 -33.56 1.70 -24.18
N GLU A 290 -34.17 2.36 -25.16
CA GLU A 290 -33.66 3.59 -25.78
C GLU A 290 -33.57 4.73 -24.76
N LYS A 291 -34.62 4.94 -23.96
CA LYS A 291 -34.59 5.93 -22.88
C LYS A 291 -33.46 5.65 -21.86
N PHE A 292 -33.31 4.40 -21.45
CA PHE A 292 -32.25 4.03 -20.51
C PHE A 292 -30.85 4.24 -21.10
N GLN A 293 -30.67 3.97 -22.40
CA GLN A 293 -29.44 4.28 -23.10
C GLN A 293 -29.14 5.79 -23.10
N GLU A 294 -30.14 6.65 -23.35
CA GLU A 294 -29.97 8.10 -23.26
C GLU A 294 -29.48 8.51 -21.87
N GLU A 295 -30.02 7.91 -20.81
CA GLU A 295 -29.60 8.18 -19.43
C GLU A 295 -28.15 7.70 -19.15
N VAL A 296 -27.75 6.51 -19.65
CA VAL A 296 -26.36 6.02 -19.56
C VAL A 296 -25.39 6.95 -20.29
N VAL A 297 -25.75 7.40 -21.50
CA VAL A 297 -24.92 8.31 -22.29
C VAL A 297 -24.85 9.68 -21.61
N ALA A 298 -25.96 10.19 -21.08
CA ALA A 298 -25.99 11.47 -20.37
C ALA A 298 -25.05 11.47 -19.16
N VAL A 299 -25.11 10.46 -18.29
CA VAL A 299 -24.20 10.39 -17.13
C VAL A 299 -22.73 10.25 -17.56
N MET A 300 -22.47 9.55 -18.66
CA MET A 300 -21.13 9.42 -19.23
C MET A 300 -20.56 10.75 -19.73
N LEU A 301 -21.39 11.58 -20.38
CA LEU A 301 -20.99 12.92 -20.82
C LEU A 301 -20.78 13.87 -19.63
N THR A 302 -21.69 13.86 -18.64
CA THR A 302 -21.53 14.62 -17.39
C THR A 302 -20.22 14.27 -16.70
N ARG A 303 -19.88 12.97 -16.62
CA ARG A 303 -18.61 12.53 -16.03
C ARG A 303 -17.41 13.08 -16.80
N TYR A 304 -17.45 13.03 -18.13
CA TYR A 304 -16.39 13.53 -18.99
C TYR A 304 -16.13 15.03 -18.75
N ASP A 305 -17.18 15.85 -18.72
CA ASP A 305 -17.07 17.30 -18.50
C ASP A 305 -16.49 17.63 -17.12
N ILE A 306 -16.90 16.90 -16.08
CA ILE A 306 -16.36 17.04 -14.73
C ILE A 306 -14.88 16.64 -14.68
N ASP A 307 -14.51 15.53 -15.33
CA ASP A 307 -13.12 15.07 -15.38
C ASP A 307 -12.23 16.09 -16.11
N GLU A 308 -12.69 16.73 -17.18
CA GLU A 308 -11.95 17.81 -17.86
C GLU A 308 -11.77 19.04 -16.97
N GLN A 309 -12.80 19.46 -16.24
CA GLN A 309 -12.68 20.56 -15.28
C GLN A 309 -11.75 20.21 -14.12
N ASN A 310 -11.79 18.98 -13.63
CA ASN A 310 -10.90 18.50 -12.58
C ASN A 310 -9.44 18.46 -13.02
N LYS A 311 -9.16 18.13 -14.30
CA LYS A 311 -7.80 18.25 -14.86
C LYS A 311 -7.30 19.70 -14.83
N VAL A 312 -8.16 20.67 -15.10
CA VAL A 312 -7.81 22.11 -15.01
C VAL A 312 -7.52 22.52 -13.57
N ILE A 313 -8.33 22.07 -12.60
CA ILE A 313 -8.10 22.33 -11.16
C ILE A 313 -6.75 21.77 -10.73
N GLN A 314 -6.46 20.51 -11.09
CA GLN A 314 -5.19 19.85 -10.79
C GLN A 314 -4.00 20.56 -11.44
N ALA A 315 -4.12 21.00 -12.70
CA ALA A 315 -3.04 21.69 -13.40
C ALA A 315 -2.70 23.03 -12.75
N LYS A 316 -3.71 23.82 -12.35
CA LYS A 316 -3.52 25.11 -11.66
C LYS A 316 -2.86 24.96 -10.29
N ALA A 317 -3.21 23.90 -9.56
CA ALA A 317 -2.67 23.64 -8.23
C ALA A 317 -1.16 23.31 -8.20
N ILE A 318 -0.60 22.89 -9.33
CA ILE A 318 0.80 22.46 -9.44
C ILE A 318 1.70 23.61 -9.96
N GLU A 319 1.13 24.77 -10.29
CA GLU A 319 1.88 25.92 -10.81
C GLU A 319 2.92 26.41 -9.78
N GLY A 320 4.20 26.39 -10.16
CA GLY A 320 5.31 26.90 -9.33
C GLY A 320 6.10 25.87 -8.52
N THR A 321 5.66 24.60 -8.44
CA THR A 321 6.49 23.52 -7.84
C THR A 321 6.82 22.49 -8.91
N LYS A 322 8.13 22.26 -9.16
CA LYS A 322 8.51 21.04 -9.89
C LYS A 322 7.96 19.88 -9.08
N ARG A 323 7.05 19.09 -9.67
CA ARG A 323 6.49 17.89 -9.05
C ARG A 323 7.67 17.05 -8.56
N LYS A 324 7.95 17.07 -7.26
CA LYS A 324 9.02 16.24 -6.68
C LYS A 324 8.66 14.80 -7.04
N LYS A 325 9.63 14.04 -7.54
CA LYS A 325 9.41 12.60 -7.77
C LYS A 325 8.96 12.03 -6.43
N ARG A 326 7.82 11.32 -6.41
CA ARG A 326 7.32 10.67 -5.19
C ARG A 326 8.47 9.86 -4.61
N THR A 327 8.86 10.22 -3.39
CA THR A 327 9.87 9.51 -2.64
C THR A 327 9.17 8.57 -1.69
N ASN A 328 9.61 7.31 -1.67
CA ASN A 328 9.04 6.31 -0.78
C ASN A 328 9.81 6.23 0.55
N LYS A 329 10.89 7.00 0.71
CA LYS A 329 11.70 7.02 1.93
C LYS A 329 11.16 8.02 2.95
N PRO A 330 11.21 7.72 4.26
CA PRO A 330 10.72 8.60 5.32
C PRO A 330 11.32 9.99 5.20
N SER A 331 12.64 10.13 5.17
CA SER A 331 13.32 11.42 5.35
C SER A 331 13.20 12.44 4.21
N ASN A 332 12.46 12.14 3.13
CA ASN A 332 12.52 12.93 1.90
C ASN A 332 11.29 13.82 1.64
N PHE A 333 10.34 13.92 2.58
CA PHE A 333 9.21 14.85 2.51
C PHE A 333 9.25 15.87 3.66
N VAL A 334 9.01 17.14 3.34
CA VAL A 334 8.98 18.26 4.30
C VAL A 334 7.54 18.63 4.67
N THR A 335 6.61 18.48 3.72
CA THR A 335 5.19 18.76 3.92
C THR A 335 4.32 17.59 3.44
N ASN A 336 3.04 17.56 3.84
CA ASN A 336 2.08 16.59 3.31
C ASN A 336 1.92 16.71 1.78
N ASP A 337 2.11 17.92 1.21
CA ASP A 337 2.06 18.12 -0.24
C ASP A 337 3.29 17.53 -0.95
N ASP A 338 4.44 17.39 -0.29
CA ASP A 338 5.59 16.64 -0.85
C ASP A 338 5.28 15.14 -0.97
N PHE A 339 4.46 14.61 -0.05
CA PHE A 339 4.04 13.22 -0.02
C PHE A 339 2.87 12.95 -0.97
N CYS A 340 1.86 13.82 -0.97
CA CYS A 340 0.61 13.67 -1.72
C CYS A 340 0.26 14.98 -2.48
N PRO A 341 1.01 15.32 -3.55
CA PRO A 341 0.76 16.55 -4.30
C PRO A 341 -0.66 16.60 -4.85
N GLY A 342 -1.43 17.59 -4.41
CA GLY A 342 -2.80 17.81 -4.86
C GLY A 342 -3.88 17.00 -4.13
N CYS A 343 -3.55 16.26 -3.07
CA CYS A 343 -4.53 15.48 -2.31
C CYS A 343 -5.49 16.33 -1.47
N ASN A 344 -5.12 17.59 -1.20
CA ASN A 344 -6.01 18.58 -0.56
C ASN A 344 -6.90 19.32 -1.56
N LEU A 345 -6.86 18.96 -2.85
CA LEU A 345 -7.68 19.63 -3.85
C LEU A 345 -9.13 19.18 -3.76
N THR A 346 -10.02 20.15 -3.61
CA THR A 346 -11.44 19.93 -3.79
C THR A 346 -11.74 19.76 -5.27
N LEU A 347 -11.99 18.52 -5.69
CA LEU A 347 -12.43 18.19 -7.03
C LEU A 347 -13.95 18.26 -7.13
N LEU A 348 -14.44 18.61 -8.32
CA LEU A 348 -15.85 18.56 -8.67
C LEU A 348 -16.34 17.12 -8.67
N GLN A 349 -17.59 16.92 -8.22
CA GLN A 349 -18.26 15.63 -8.18
C GLN A 349 -19.62 15.72 -8.87
N MET A 350 -20.10 14.58 -9.38
CA MET A 350 -21.47 14.47 -9.90
C MET A 350 -22.47 14.45 -8.73
N PRO A 351 -23.76 14.73 -8.98
CA PRO A 351 -24.82 14.43 -8.02
C PRO A 351 -24.73 12.99 -7.51
N GLU A 352 -25.18 12.73 -6.28
CA GLU A 352 -25.03 11.42 -5.63
C GLU A 352 -25.70 10.27 -6.41
N ALA A 353 -26.90 10.52 -6.95
CA ALA A 353 -27.63 9.56 -7.77
C ALA A 353 -26.85 9.21 -9.07
N ASP A 354 -26.30 10.22 -9.74
CA ASP A 354 -25.49 10.07 -10.95
C ASP A 354 -24.16 9.36 -10.65
N THR A 355 -23.56 9.65 -9.50
CA THR A 355 -22.33 8.99 -9.03
C THR A 355 -22.59 7.50 -8.76
N SER A 356 -23.69 7.18 -8.09
CA SER A 356 -24.08 5.78 -7.83
C SER A 356 -24.37 5.05 -9.13
N PHE A 357 -25.12 5.67 -10.05
CA PHE A 357 -25.45 5.11 -11.34
C PHE A 357 -24.21 4.90 -12.22
N TRP A 358 -23.34 5.90 -12.33
CA TRP A 358 -22.04 5.80 -13.00
C TRP A 358 -21.19 4.67 -12.43
N THR A 359 -21.15 4.54 -11.11
CA THR A 359 -20.34 3.51 -10.44
C THR A 359 -20.80 2.11 -10.82
N GLU A 360 -22.10 1.82 -10.78
CA GLU A 360 -22.64 0.50 -11.13
C GLU A 360 -22.54 0.16 -12.61
N ILE A 361 -22.58 1.16 -13.50
CA ILE A 361 -22.38 0.94 -14.93
C ILE A 361 -20.89 0.80 -15.27
N PHE A 362 -20.03 1.72 -14.86
CA PHE A 362 -18.68 1.86 -15.42
C PHE A 362 -17.54 1.44 -14.48
N GLN A 363 -17.81 1.15 -13.21
CA GLN A 363 -16.76 0.86 -12.23
C GLN A 363 -16.92 -0.49 -11.53
N ARG A 364 -17.96 -0.64 -10.69
CA ARG A 364 -18.18 -1.80 -9.82
C ARG A 364 -19.65 -1.88 -9.41
N MET A 365 -20.15 -3.09 -9.14
CA MET A 365 -21.45 -3.24 -8.47
C MET A 365 -21.38 -2.67 -7.04
N LEU A 366 -22.45 -1.98 -6.62
CA LEU A 366 -22.58 -1.44 -5.26
C LEU A 366 -23.43 -2.37 -4.39
N SER A 367 -23.08 -2.53 -3.12
CA SER A 367 -24.01 -2.99 -2.09
C SER A 367 -24.87 -1.83 -1.57
N ASP A 368 -25.95 -2.14 -0.83
CA ASP A 368 -26.87 -1.12 -0.30
C ASP A 368 -26.13 -0.13 0.62
N ASN A 369 -25.17 -0.62 1.41
CA ASN A 369 -24.39 0.18 2.35
C ASN A 369 -23.08 0.75 1.75
N ASP A 370 -22.79 0.49 0.47
CA ASP A 370 -21.56 0.98 -0.14
C ASP A 370 -21.63 2.49 -0.44
N ASP A 371 -20.60 3.22 -0.03
CA ASP A 371 -20.32 4.57 -0.53
C ASP A 371 -19.78 4.49 -1.98
N PRO A 372 -20.45 5.12 -2.96
CA PRO A 372 -20.00 5.13 -4.35
C PRO A 372 -18.70 5.92 -4.56
N ASN A 373 -18.37 6.86 -3.67
CA ASN A 373 -17.15 7.66 -3.71
C ASN A 373 -15.96 7.00 -3.01
N ALA A 374 -16.19 5.93 -2.24
CA ALA A 374 -15.12 5.23 -1.56
C ALA A 374 -14.09 4.69 -2.57
N MET A 375 -12.85 5.16 -2.42
CA MET A 375 -11.72 4.58 -3.17
C MET A 375 -11.60 3.12 -2.78
N LEU A 376 -11.82 2.21 -3.74
CA LEU A 376 -11.37 0.83 -3.58
C LEU A 376 -9.86 0.89 -3.37
N ALA A 377 -9.38 0.41 -2.21
CA ALA A 377 -7.96 0.39 -1.90
C ALA A 377 -7.18 -0.16 -3.10
N MET A 378 -6.11 0.52 -3.53
CA MET A 378 -5.26 0.03 -4.62
C MET A 378 -4.78 -1.39 -4.25
N GLY A 379 -5.19 -2.39 -5.03
CA GLY A 379 -4.95 -3.81 -4.73
C GLY A 379 -6.19 -4.60 -4.23
N MET A 380 -7.34 -3.95 -3.98
CA MET A 380 -8.62 -4.64 -3.87
C MET A 380 -8.99 -5.25 -5.22
N ARG A 381 -8.75 -6.56 -5.33
CA ARG A 381 -9.58 -7.52 -6.09
C ARG A 381 -11.05 -7.55 -5.62
N GLY A 382 -11.56 -6.49 -4.98
CA GLY A 382 -12.75 -6.48 -4.14
C GLY A 382 -13.91 -5.77 -4.81
N GLY A 383 -14.75 -6.53 -5.49
CA GLY A 383 -16.04 -6.09 -6.04
C GLY A 383 -16.29 -6.66 -7.42
N LYS A 384 -17.51 -7.16 -7.66
CA LYS A 384 -17.94 -7.55 -9.01
C LYS A 384 -17.86 -6.32 -9.93
N PRO A 385 -17.35 -6.45 -11.16
CA PRO A 385 -17.26 -5.33 -12.09
C PRO A 385 -18.65 -4.74 -12.35
N GLY A 386 -18.69 -3.43 -12.60
CA GLY A 386 -19.88 -2.78 -13.15
C GLY A 386 -20.24 -3.36 -14.52
N VAL A 387 -21.43 -3.05 -15.00
CA VAL A 387 -21.99 -3.64 -16.23
C VAL A 387 -21.03 -3.50 -17.41
N LEU A 388 -20.48 -2.31 -17.61
CA LEU A 388 -19.55 -1.93 -18.66
C LEU A 388 -18.14 -1.66 -18.11
N ALA A 389 -17.74 -2.33 -17.03
CA ALA A 389 -16.39 -2.23 -16.46
C ALA A 389 -15.50 -3.39 -16.91
N PHE A 390 -14.33 -3.07 -17.50
CA PHE A 390 -13.36 -4.03 -18.01
C PHE A 390 -12.00 -3.84 -17.32
N ARG A 391 -11.61 -4.77 -16.44
CA ARG A 391 -10.44 -4.60 -15.55
C ARG A 391 -9.40 -5.72 -15.67
N GLY A 392 -9.15 -6.24 -16.87
CA GLY A 392 -8.19 -7.35 -17.09
C GLY A 392 -8.61 -8.69 -16.47
N TRP A 393 -9.75 -8.73 -15.76
CA TRP A 393 -10.59 -9.93 -15.67
C TRP A 393 -11.01 -10.21 -17.10
N GLY A 394 -10.45 -11.26 -17.70
CA GLY A 394 -10.92 -11.69 -19.01
C GLY A 394 -12.44 -11.77 -19.00
N LEU A 395 -13.06 -11.31 -20.09
CA LEU A 395 -13.98 -12.20 -20.79
C LEU A 395 -13.20 -13.53 -20.90
N GLU A 396 -13.62 -14.58 -20.21
CA GLU A 396 -12.78 -15.76 -19.95
C GLU A 396 -12.15 -16.30 -21.24
N SER A 397 -10.92 -15.92 -21.55
CA SER A 397 -10.12 -16.51 -22.61
C SER A 397 -8.84 -17.04 -22.01
N ARG A 398 -8.88 -18.36 -21.76
CA ARG A 398 -7.68 -19.19 -21.87
C ARG A 398 -7.13 -18.99 -23.28
N SER A 399 -5.97 -18.37 -23.38
CA SER A 399 -5.03 -18.63 -24.47
C SER A 399 -3.72 -19.08 -23.85
N GLY A 400 -3.78 -20.23 -23.16
CA GLY A 400 -2.60 -21.07 -23.00
C GLY A 400 -2.37 -21.76 -24.33
N SER A 401 -1.14 -21.69 -24.85
CA SER A 401 -0.71 -22.45 -26.00
C SER A 401 -0.73 -23.95 -25.66
N GLU A 402 -1.87 -24.61 -25.89
CA GLU A 402 -1.87 -26.05 -26.12
C GLU A 402 -1.64 -26.28 -27.62
N THR A 403 -0.35 -26.35 -27.96
CA THR A 403 0.23 -27.16 -29.05
C THR A 403 1.46 -27.84 -28.49
#